data_AF-A0A8S3ASS4-F1
#
_entry.id   AF-A0A8S3ASS4-F1
#
_cell.length_a   1.000
_cell.length_b   1.000
_cell.length_c   1.000
_cell.angle_alpha   90.00
_cell.angle_beta   90.00
_cell.angle_gamma   90.00
#
_symmetry.space_group_name_H-M   'P 1'
#
loop_
_entity.id
_entity.type
_entity.pdbx_description
1 polymer ?
#
loop_
_entity_poly.entity_id
_entity_poly.type
_entity_poly.pdbx_seq_one_letter_code
_entity_poly.pdbx_strand_id
1 'polypeptide(L)' 'HENERAQTPERISPDFEQAPKEKINIIPNLSLPIRKCQVLYDYTPQNPDELEIHVGD' A
#
# COMPACT_ATOMS: atom_id res chain seq x y z
N HIS A 1 35.69 8.24 8.34
CA HIS A 1 34.38 8.79 8.71
C HIS A 1 33.43 8.47 7.58
N GLU A 2 32.83 7.28 7.65
CA GLU A 2 31.93 6.75 6.63
C GLU A 2 30.50 7.23 6.88
N ASN A 3 29.96 7.88 5.85
CA ASN A 3 28.58 7.78 5.36
C ASN A 3 27.41 7.88 6.35
N GLU A 4 26.89 9.09 6.53
CA GLU A 4 25.49 9.31 6.91
C GLU A 4 24.71 9.85 5.71
N ARG A 5 24.44 9.00 4.72
CA ARG A 5 23.46 9.34 3.67
C ARG A 5 22.08 9.25 4.32
N ALA A 6 21.61 10.36 4.88
CA ALA A 6 20.25 10.47 5.39
C ALA A 6 19.26 9.98 4.33
N GLN A 7 18.48 8.96 4.65
CA GLN A 7 17.34 8.54 3.83
C GLN A 7 16.28 9.62 4.01
N THR A 8 16.26 10.62 3.14
CA THR A 8 15.12 11.52 3.02
C THR A 8 13.94 10.71 2.51
N PRO A 9 12.74 10.80 3.12
CA PRO A 9 11.56 10.16 2.53
C PRO A 9 11.35 10.77 1.14
N GLU A 10 11.32 9.91 0.11
CA GLU A 10 11.09 10.30 -1.28
C GLU A 10 9.76 11.08 -1.35
N ARG A 11 9.84 12.41 -1.48
CA ARG A 11 8.67 13.25 -1.73
C ARG A 11 8.15 12.85 -3.10
N ILE A 12 6.99 12.20 -3.12
CA ILE A 12 6.32 11.72 -4.33
C ILE A 12 6.28 12.86 -5.37
N SER A 13 6.83 12.62 -6.55
CA SER A 13 6.78 13.54 -7.68
C SER A 13 5.33 13.94 -7.96
N PRO A 14 5.03 15.23 -8.18
CA PRO A 14 3.66 15.71 -8.41
C PRO A 14 3.05 15.25 -9.75
N ASP A 15 3.78 14.47 -10.55
CA ASP A 15 3.38 13.99 -11.87
C ASP A 15 2.54 12.70 -11.85
N PHE A 16 1.98 12.35 -10.69
CA PHE A 16 0.93 11.34 -10.60
C PHE A 16 -0.40 11.95 -11.04
N GLU A 17 -0.49 12.42 -12.30
CA GLU A 17 -1.79 12.56 -12.94
C GLU A 17 -2.45 11.19 -12.94
N GLN A 18 -3.59 11.13 -12.23
CA GLN A 18 -4.38 9.94 -11.99
C GLN A 18 -4.48 9.05 -13.23
N ALA A 19 -3.80 7.91 -13.19
CA ALA A 19 -4.15 6.80 -14.06
C ALA A 19 -5.66 6.52 -13.86
N PRO A 20 -6.43 6.33 -14.94
CA PRO A 20 -7.84 6.04 -14.81
C PRO A 20 -8.00 4.79 -13.93
N LYS A 21 -8.79 4.92 -12.86
CA LYS A 21 -9.18 3.78 -12.01
C LYS A 21 -10.11 2.89 -12.82
N GLU A 22 -9.57 2.11 -13.75
CA GLU A 22 -10.33 1.05 -14.41
C GLU A 22 -10.84 0.13 -13.31
N LYS A 23 -12.18 0.04 -13.21
CA LYS A 23 -12.82 -0.92 -12.33
C LYS A 23 -12.38 -2.29 -12.82
N ILE A 24 -11.55 -2.97 -12.02
CA ILE A 24 -11.16 -4.34 -12.29
C ILE A 24 -12.46 -5.15 -12.24
N ASN A 25 -13.01 -5.50 -13.40
CA ASN A 25 -14.12 -6.43 -13.49
C ASN A 25 -13.55 -7.78 -13.06
N ILE A 26 -13.79 -8.17 -11.81
CA ILE A 26 -13.46 -9.50 -11.32
C ILE A 26 -14.34 -10.46 -12.13
N ILE A 27 -13.77 -11.06 -13.19
CA ILE A 27 -14.40 -12.16 -13.89
C ILE A 27 -14.51 -13.28 -12.86
N PRO A 28 -15.72 -13.78 -12.53
CA PRO A 28 -15.95 -14.67 -11.39
C PRO A 28 -15.22 -16.02 -11.45
N ASN A 29 -14.53 -16.32 -12.57
CA ASN A 29 -13.84 -17.57 -12.82
C ASN A 29 -12.34 -17.41 -13.20
N LEU A 30 -11.78 -16.21 -13.08
CA LEU A 30 -10.33 -16.00 -13.13
C LEU A 30 -9.86 -15.81 -11.68
N SER A 31 -9.82 -16.90 -10.91
CA SER A 31 -9.26 -16.90 -9.56
C SER A 31 -7.76 -16.60 -9.67
N LEU A 32 -7.41 -15.31 -9.72
CA LEU A 32 -6.05 -14.88 -9.49
C LEU A 32 -5.59 -15.52 -8.17
N PRO A 33 -4.38 -16.08 -8.11
CA PRO A 33 -3.91 -16.76 -6.91
C PRO A 33 -4.03 -15.80 -5.73
N ILE A 34 -4.88 -16.18 -4.76
CA ILE A 34 -5.10 -15.40 -3.55
C ILE A 34 -3.77 -15.37 -2.79
N ARG A 35 -3.15 -14.18 -2.74
CA ARG A 35 -1.97 -13.97 -1.89
C ARG A 35 -2.44 -13.76 -0.46
N LYS A 36 -1.75 -14.41 0.47
CA LYS A 36 -1.92 -14.20 1.91
C LYS A 36 -0.71 -13.45 2.43
N CYS A 37 -0.94 -12.49 3.29
CA CYS A 37 0.09 -11.71 3.99
C CYS A 37 -0.20 -11.79 5.49
N GLN A 38 0.78 -11.42 6.32
CA GLN A 38 0.61 -11.27 7.75
C GLN A 38 1.06 -9.87 8.16
N VAL A 39 0.26 -9.20 8.97
CA VAL A 39 0.54 -7.90 9.53
C VAL A 39 1.58 -8.03 10.66
N LEU A 40 2.66 -7.27 10.55
CA LEU A 40 3.78 -7.31 11.50
C LEU A 40 3.68 -6.23 12.59
N TYR A 41 2.89 -5.17 12.36
CA TYR A 41 2.72 -4.05 13.26
C TYR A 41 1.28 -3.56 13.24
N ASP A 42 0.76 -3.14 14.40
CA ASP A 42 -0.54 -2.47 14.46
C ASP A 42 -0.48 -1.13 13.72
N TYR A 43 -1.58 -0.77 13.07
CA TYR A 43 -1.72 0.50 12.37
C TYR A 43 -3.05 1.15 12.69
N THR A 44 -2.99 2.40 13.15
CA THR A 44 -4.15 3.27 13.33
C THR A 44 -4.36 4.12 12.07
N PRO A 45 -5.56 4.10 11.46
CA PRO A 45 -5.88 4.93 10.29
C PRO A 45 -5.66 6.42 10.54
N GLN A 46 -5.03 7.09 9.59
CA GLN A 46 -4.87 8.55 9.64
C GLN A 46 -6.00 9.26 8.88
N ASN A 47 -6.56 8.61 7.86
CA ASN A 47 -7.63 9.12 7.01
C ASN A 47 -8.85 8.18 7.06
N PRO A 48 -10.07 8.68 6.81
CA PRO A 48 -11.30 7.90 6.94
C PRO A 48 -11.47 6.79 5.88
N ASP A 49 -10.68 6.82 4.81
CA ASP A 49 -10.63 5.80 3.76
C ASP A 49 -9.59 4.71 4.01
N GLU A 50 -8.81 4.82 5.09
CA GLU A 50 -7.84 3.82 5.51
C GLU A 50 -8.45 2.80 6.49
N LEU A 51 -7.84 1.60 6.55
CA LEU A 51 -8.28 0.50 7.41
C LEU A 51 -7.35 0.36 8.61
N GLU A 52 -7.95 0.09 9.77
CA GLU A 52 -7.21 -0.32 10.97
C GLU A 52 -6.79 -1.79 10.78
N ILE A 53 -5.52 -2.09 11.06
CA ILE A 53 -4.95 -3.43 10.92
C ILE A 53 -4.17 -3.79 12.18
N HIS A 54 -4.26 -5.05 12.62
CA HIS A 54 -3.61 -5.53 13.83
C HIS A 54 -2.58 -6.63 13.53
N VAL A 55 -1.56 -6.76 14.38
CA VAL A 55 -0.56 -7.82 14.25
C VAL A 55 -1.21 -9.20 14.20
N GLY A 56 -0.89 -9.96 13.17
CA GLY A 56 -1.40 -11.31 12.96
C GLY A 56 -2.61 -11.44 12.03
N ASP A 57 -3.23 -10.32 11.66
CA ASP A 57 -4.17 -10.25 10.53
C ASP A 57 -3.46 -10.59 9.21
#